data_AF-A0A1T4T939-F1
#
_entry.id   AF-A0A1T4T939-F1
#
_cell.length_a   1.000
_cell.length_b   1.000
_cell.length_c   1.000
_cell.angle_alpha   90.00
_cell.angle_beta   90.00
_cell.angle_gamma   90.00
#
_symmetry.space_group_name_H-M   'P 1'
#
loop_
_entity.id
_entity.type
_entity.pdbx_description
1 polymer ?
#
loop_
_entity_poly.entity_id
_entity_poly.type
_entity_poly.pdbx_seq_one_letter_code
_entity_poly.pdbx_strand_id
1 'polypeptide(L)'
;MPDGSAVSKKVKAGEVAADRLKSFIERIEKLEEERKAIGSDIRDVYAEAKGVGYDVKTMRKIVSLRKMNAADRDEQEALLDTYKHALGMI
;
A
#
# COMPACT_ATOMS: atom_id res chain seq x y z
N MET A 1 -52.60 27.42 25.32
CA MET A 1 -51.18 27.23 25.73
C MET A 1 -50.61 26.11 24.86
N PRO A 2 -49.65 26.36 23.95
CA PRO A 2 -48.99 25.29 23.20
C PRO A 2 -47.69 24.87 23.91
N ASP A 3 -47.66 23.65 24.45
CA ASP A 3 -46.48 23.05 25.09
C ASP A 3 -45.42 22.66 24.05
N GLY A 4 -44.20 23.16 24.26
CA GLY A 4 -43.04 22.98 23.41
C GLY A 4 -42.41 21.59 23.48
N SER A 5 -42.92 20.62 22.71
CA SER A 5 -42.35 19.27 22.62
C SER A 5 -41.64 18.92 21.29
N ALA A 6 -41.29 19.90 20.46
CA ALA A 6 -40.73 19.64 19.12
C ALA A 6 -39.21 19.79 18.98
N VAL A 7 -38.42 19.68 20.06
CA VAL A 7 -36.94 19.73 19.98
C VAL A 7 -36.32 18.45 20.56
N SER A 8 -36.42 17.32 19.85
CA SER A 8 -35.68 16.10 20.26
C SER A 8 -35.41 15.04 19.19
N LYS A 9 -35.68 15.25 17.89
CA LYS A 9 -35.55 14.16 16.89
C LYS A 9 -34.49 14.35 15.79
N LYS A 10 -33.76 15.46 15.73
CA LYS A 10 -32.76 15.70 14.66
C LYS A 10 -31.28 15.56 15.07
N VAL A 11 -30.98 15.32 16.35
CA VAL A 11 -29.58 15.34 16.85
C VAL A 11 -28.85 13.99 16.69
N LYS A 12 -29.56 12.86 16.69
CA LYS A 12 -28.93 11.53 16.85
C LYS A 12 -28.34 10.90 15.59
N ALA A 13 -28.82 11.21 14.38
CA ALA A 13 -28.34 10.53 13.17
C ALA A 13 -27.04 11.13 12.60
N GLY A 14 -26.88 12.46 12.71
CA GLY A 14 -25.71 13.18 12.22
C GLY A 14 -24.49 13.03 13.15
N GLU A 15 -24.69 13.07 14.47
CA GLU A 15 -23.60 12.85 15.45
C GLU A 15 -23.05 11.42 15.38
N VAL A 16 -23.92 10.39 15.34
CA VAL A 16 -23.49 8.99 15.22
C VAL A 16 -22.75 8.73 13.88
N ALA A 17 -23.14 9.41 12.80
CA ALA A 17 -22.41 9.35 11.53
C ALA A 17 -21.04 10.03 11.62
N ALA A 18 -20.93 11.15 12.34
CA ALA A 18 -19.68 11.87 12.55
C ALA A 18 -18.69 11.07 13.43
N ASP A 19 -19.16 10.42 14.50
CA ASP A 19 -18.31 9.62 15.39
C ASP A 19 -17.78 8.36 14.71
N ARG A 20 -18.61 7.72 13.87
CA ARG A 20 -18.18 6.58 13.05
C ARG A 20 -17.16 6.99 11.99
N LEU A 21 -17.33 8.16 11.37
CA LEU A 21 -16.37 8.72 10.42
C LEU A 21 -15.03 9.03 11.11
N LYS A 22 -15.04 9.67 12.28
CA LYS A 22 -13.84 9.93 13.08
C LYS A 22 -13.08 8.64 13.40
N SER A 23 -13.79 7.60 13.85
CA SER A 23 -13.17 6.29 14.14
C SER A 23 -12.50 5.67 12.91
N PHE A 24 -13.08 5.80 11.71
CA PHE A 24 -12.43 5.34 10.48
C PHE A 24 -11.17 6.16 10.15
N ILE A 25 -11.25 7.49 10.28
CA ILE A 25 -10.12 8.38 10.01
C ILE A 25 -8.96 8.08 10.96
N GLU A 26 -9.19 8.02 12.27
CA GLU A 26 -8.15 7.71 13.27
C GLU A 26 -7.47 6.37 13.00
N ARG A 27 -8.24 5.35 12.60
CA ARG A 27 -7.68 4.04 12.23
C ARG A 27 -6.83 4.12 10.97
N ILE A 28 -7.25 4.88 9.96
CA ILE A 28 -6.48 5.08 8.72
C ILE A 28 -5.20 5.86 9.01
N GLU A 29 -5.25 6.92 9.82
CA GLU A 29 -4.08 7.72 10.19
C GLU A 29 -3.03 6.87 10.91
N LYS A 30 -3.46 6.04 11.87
CA LYS A 30 -2.57 5.09 12.53
C LYS A 30 -1.92 4.11 11.54
N LEU A 31 -2.70 3.55 10.62
CA LEU A 31 -2.18 2.65 9.59
C LEU A 31 -1.22 3.35 8.62
N GLU A 32 -1.46 4.63 8.29
CA GLU A 32 -0.57 5.44 7.47
C GLU A 32 0.76 5.74 8.19
N GLU A 33 0.74 6.01 9.49
CA GLU A 33 1.95 6.15 10.30
C GLU A 33 2.75 4.85 10.36
N GLU A 34 2.10 3.73 10.64
CA GLU A 34 2.73 2.39 10.63
C GLU A 34 3.33 2.09 9.25
N ARG A 35 2.60 2.38 8.17
CA ARG A 35 3.08 2.20 6.79
C ARG A 35 4.28 3.09 6.49
N LYS A 36 4.33 4.32 6.98
CA LYS A 36 5.49 5.21 6.84
C LYS A 36 6.70 4.67 7.60
N ALA A 37 6.51 4.18 8.83
CA ALA A 37 7.57 3.57 9.63
C ALA A 37 8.16 2.34 8.91
N ILE A 38 7.31 1.40 8.49
CA ILE A 38 7.73 0.24 7.69
C ILE A 38 8.44 0.66 6.41
N GLY A 39 7.94 1.72 5.75
CA GLY A 39 8.56 2.28 4.57
C GLY A 39 9.96 2.85 4.82
N SER A 40 10.22 3.40 6.02
CA SER A 40 11.54 3.85 6.46
C SER A 40 12.46 2.66 6.69
N ASP A 41 12.01 1.66 7.46
CA ASP A 41 12.79 0.47 7.77
C ASP A 41 13.25 -0.25 6.49
N ILE A 42 12.35 -0.38 5.50
CA ILE A 42 12.68 -0.95 4.19
C ILE A 42 13.79 -0.14 3.49
N ARG A 43 13.76 1.19 3.57
CA ARG A 43 14.80 2.03 2.96
C ARG A 43 16.14 1.85 3.67
N ASP A 44 16.12 1.73 4.99
CA ASP A 44 17.33 1.56 5.79
C ASP A 44 18.00 0.22 5.47
N VAL A 45 17.23 -0.87 5.30
CA VAL A 45 17.76 -2.16 4.83
C VAL A 45 18.39 -2.05 3.44
N TYR A 46 17.76 -1.33 2.51
CA TYR A 46 18.37 -1.11 1.20
C TYR A 46 19.63 -0.24 1.27
N ALA A 47 19.67 0.74 2.18
CA ALA A 47 20.84 1.59 2.39
C ALA A 47 22.01 0.80 2.98
N GLU A 48 21.73 -0.07 3.95
CA GLU A 48 22.71 -1.01 4.52
C GLU A 48 23.25 -1.95 3.44
N ALA A 49 22.38 -2.59 2.66
CA ALA A 49 22.78 -3.46 1.56
C ALA A 49 23.69 -2.73 0.55
N LYS A 50 23.38 -1.46 0.25
CA LYS A 50 24.23 -0.61 -0.60
C LYS A 50 25.61 -0.37 0.05
N GLY A 51 25.66 -0.12 1.35
CA GLY A 51 26.91 0.07 2.10
C GLY A 51 27.81 -1.16 2.10
N VAL A 52 27.21 -2.36 2.06
CA VAL A 52 27.93 -3.64 1.92
C VAL A 52 28.37 -3.92 0.47
N GLY A 53 27.85 -3.17 -0.51
CA GLY A 53 28.22 -3.29 -1.93
C GLY A 53 27.21 -4.02 -2.81
N TYR A 54 26.00 -4.31 -2.32
CA TYR A 54 24.94 -4.88 -3.14
C TYR A 54 24.27 -3.84 -4.05
N ASP A 55 23.85 -4.26 -5.25
CA ASP A 55 23.05 -3.42 -6.14
C ASP A 55 21.57 -3.40 -5.72
N VAL A 56 21.17 -2.29 -5.10
CA VAL A 56 19.79 -2.05 -4.64
C VAL A 56 18.76 -2.14 -5.77
N LYS A 57 19.11 -1.76 -7.01
CA LYS A 57 18.17 -1.83 -8.14
C LYS A 57 17.81 -3.28 -8.47
N THR A 58 18.80 -4.15 -8.56
CA THR A 58 18.61 -5.58 -8.77
C THR A 58 17.86 -6.22 -7.62
N MET A 59 18.18 -5.87 -6.36
CA MET A 59 17.44 -6.37 -5.20
C MET A 59 15.96 -6.01 -5.25
N ARG A 60 15.60 -4.77 -5.61
CA ARG A 60 14.20 -4.36 -5.77
C ARG A 60 13.48 -5.16 -6.85
N LYS A 61 14.16 -5.46 -7.96
CA LYS A 61 13.63 -6.31 -9.02
C LYS A 61 13.37 -7.73 -8.51
N ILE A 62 14.30 -8.32 -7.77
CA ILE A 62 14.14 -9.65 -7.15
C ILE A 62 12.95 -9.65 -6.18
N VAL A 63 12.82 -8.64 -5.32
CA VAL A 63 11.68 -8.54 -4.39
C VAL A 63 10.35 -8.45 -5.15
N SER A 64 10.30 -7.71 -6.26
CA SER A 64 9.11 -7.66 -7.12
C SER A 64 8.79 -9.03 -7.73
N LEU A 65 9.78 -9.72 -8.28
CA LEU A 65 9.61 -11.05 -8.88
C LEU A 65 9.16 -12.09 -7.84
N ARG A 66 9.65 -11.99 -6.60
CA ARG A 66 9.25 -12.88 -5.49
C ARG A 66 7.82 -12.63 -5.00
N LYS A 67 7.25 -11.45 -5.25
CA LYS A 67 5.84 -11.14 -4.93
C LYS A 67 4.87 -11.62 -6.00
N MET A 68 5.35 -11.81 -7.23
CA MET A 68 4.55 -12.35 -8.32
C MET A 68 4.34 -13.85 -8.12
N ASN A 69 3.15 -14.34 -8.50
CA ASN A 69 2.89 -15.77 -8.52
C ASN A 69 3.79 -16.46 -9.57
N ALA A 70 3.93 -17.78 -9.51
CA ALA A 70 4.82 -18.51 -10.43
C ALA A 70 4.33 -18.43 -11.89
N ALA A 71 3.02 -18.56 -12.12
CA ALA A 71 2.43 -18.54 -13.47
C ALA A 71 2.65 -17.20 -14.19
N ASP A 72 2.40 -16.08 -13.49
CA ASP A 72 2.62 -14.72 -14.01
C ASP A 72 4.10 -14.49 -14.35
N ARG A 73 5.01 -15.09 -13.56
CA ARG A 73 6.46 -14.99 -13.82
C ARG A 73 6.84 -15.77 -15.07
N ASP A 74 6.35 -16.99 -15.21
CA ASP A 74 6.64 -17.85 -16.36
C ASP A 74 6.08 -17.22 -17.65
N GLU A 75 4.88 -16.64 -17.60
CA GLU A 75 4.28 -15.91 -18.72
C GLU A 75 5.09 -14.66 -19.09
N GLN A 76 5.51 -13.87 -18.10
CA GLN A 76 6.38 -12.71 -18.33
C GLN A 76 7.74 -13.09 -18.90
N GLU A 77 8.35 -14.18 -18.43
CA GLU A 77 9.61 -14.67 -18.96
C GLU A 77 9.47 -15.14 -20.42
N ALA A 78 8.40 -15.87 -20.76
CA ALA A 78 8.12 -16.30 -22.13
C ALA A 78 7.92 -15.10 -23.09
N LEU A 79 7.18 -14.07 -22.65
CA LEU A 79 7.01 -12.84 -23.42
C LEU A 79 8.33 -12.08 -23.60
N LEU A 80 9.11 -11.97 -22.52
CA LEU A 80 10.39 -11.29 -22.53
C LEU A 80 11.38 -11.97 -23.48
N ASP A 81 11.41 -13.30 -23.48
CA ASP A 81 12.24 -14.10 -24.37
C ASP A 81 11.85 -13.91 -25.84
N THR A 82 10.54 -13.94 -26.12
CA THR A 82 10.00 -13.65 -27.46
C THR A 82 10.45 -12.29 -27.97
N TYR A 83 10.38 -11.24 -27.14
CA TYR A 83 10.84 -9.91 -27.52
C TYR A 83 12.35 -9.81 -27.66
N LYS A 84 13.13 -10.48 -26.81
CA LYS A 84 14.60 -10.53 -26.97
C LYS A 84 15.00 -11.18 -28.28
N HIS A 85 14.36 -12.29 -28.66
CA HIS A 85 14.59 -12.96 -29.93
C HIS A 85 14.23 -12.04 -31.11
N ALA A 86 13.08 -11.37 -31.06
CA ALA A 86 12.67 -10.42 -32.10
C ALA A 86 13.63 -9.22 -32.25
N LEU A 87 14.30 -8.82 -31.16
CA LEU A 87 15.27 -7.73 -31.14
C LEU A 87 16.73 -8.19 -31.39
N GLY A 88 16.99 -9.49 -31.57
CA GLY A 88 18.34 -10.03 -31.76
C GLY A 88 19.25 -9.87 -30.54
N MET A 89 18.67 -9.86 -29.34
CA MET A 89 19.39 -9.73 -28.06
C MET A 89 19.85 -11.08 -27.46
N ILE A 90 19.56 -12.19 -28.15
CA ILE A 90 19.97 -13.57 -27.87
C ILE A 90 20.53 -14.17 -29.15
#